data_AF-A0A2V7KPR6-F1
#
_entry.id   AF-A0A2V7KPR6-F1
#
_cell.length_a   1.000
_cell.length_b   1.000
_cell.length_c   1.000
_cell.angle_alpha   90.00
_cell.angle_beta   90.00
_cell.angle_gamma   90.00
#
_symmetry.space_group_name_H-M   'P 1'
#
loop_
_entity.id
_entity.type
_entity.pdbx_description
1 polymer ?
#
loop_
_entity_poly.entity_id
_entity_poly.type
_entity_poly.pdbx_seq_one_letter_code
_entity_poly.pdbx_strand_id
1 'polypeptide(L)' 'ERRADRAIAARFDVILATNPVAAIQDERQFLQWIGDHATTFPDAYKTIKEANLGLVDVSDLDAELLESGPNQCAVG' A
#
# COMPACT_ATOMS: atom_id res chain seq x y z
N GLU A 1 -14.56 1.92 -0.32
CA GLU A 1 -15.83 1.21 -0.05
C GLU A 1 -15.88 -0.06 -0.91
N ARG A 2 -16.20 -1.23 -0.34
CA ARG A 2 -16.30 -2.48 -1.12
C ARG A 2 -17.52 -2.41 -2.02
N ARG A 3 -17.35 -2.62 -3.32
CA ARG A 3 -18.47 -2.73 -4.27
C ARG A 3 -19.30 -3.99 -3.98
N ALA A 4 -20.48 -4.10 -4.58
CA ALA A 4 -21.42 -5.22 -4.35
C ALA A 4 -20.80 -6.61 -4.65
N ASP A 5 -19.80 -6.66 -5.52
CA ASP A 5 -18.97 -7.83 -5.86
C ASP A 5 -17.75 -8.04 -4.93
N ARG A 6 -17.64 -7.24 -3.88
CA ARG A 6 -16.50 -7.14 -2.95
C ARG A 6 -15.18 -6.72 -3.61
N ALA A 7 -15.18 -6.30 -4.88
CA ALA A 7 -13.99 -5.84 -5.55
C ALA A 7 -13.46 -4.55 -4.89
N ILE A 8 -12.14 -4.47 -4.78
CA ILE A 8 -11.41 -3.25 -4.39
C ILE A 8 -10.85 -2.67 -5.67
N ALA A 9 -11.65 -1.85 -6.35
CA ALA A 9 -11.27 -1.22 -7.61
C ALA A 9 -12.03 0.10 -7.82
N ALA A 10 -11.40 1.04 -8.52
CA ALA A 10 -12.03 2.29 -8.97
C ALA A 10 -11.61 2.59 -10.42
N ARG A 11 -12.48 3.28 -11.17
CA ARG A 11 -12.08 3.84 -12.47
C ARG A 11 -11.07 4.96 -12.24
N PHE A 12 -10.17 5.18 -13.19
CA PHE A 12 -9.13 6.18 -13.03
C PHE A 12 -9.68 7.61 -12.89
N ASP A 13 -10.73 7.96 -13.63
CA ASP A 13 -11.41 9.27 -13.51
C ASP A 13 -12.05 9.47 -12.14
N VAL A 14 -12.61 8.41 -11.54
CA VAL A 14 -13.11 8.44 -10.16
C VAL A 14 -11.95 8.69 -9.18
N ILE A 15 -10.81 8.01 -9.34
CA ILE A 15 -9.64 8.22 -8.49
C ILE A 15 -9.16 9.67 -8.58
N LEU A 16 -9.05 10.23 -9.79
CA LEU A 16 -8.67 11.64 -9.96
C LEU A 16 -9.66 12.60 -9.30
N ALA A 17 -10.95 12.28 -9.30
CA ALA A 17 -11.98 13.12 -8.69
C ALA A 17 -12.04 13.00 -7.15
N THR A 18 -11.63 11.85 -6.58
CA THR A 18 -11.83 11.57 -5.14
C THR A 18 -10.55 11.47 -4.33
N ASN A 19 -9.39 11.27 -4.95
CA ASN A 19 -8.10 11.22 -4.26
C ASN A 19 -7.42 12.61 -4.32
N PRO A 20 -7.40 13.37 -3.20
CA PRO A 20 -6.83 14.71 -3.19
C PRO A 20 -5.33 14.74 -3.51
N VAL A 21 -4.61 13.65 -3.24
CA VAL A 21 -3.18 13.53 -3.53
C VAL A 21 -2.94 13.45 -5.04
N ALA A 22 -3.85 12.79 -5.77
CA ALA A 22 -3.74 12.66 -7.22
C ALA A 22 -3.94 13.99 -7.97
N ALA A 23 -4.48 15.02 -7.29
CA ALA A 23 -4.65 16.36 -7.85
C ALA A 23 -3.39 17.25 -7.69
N ILE A 24 -2.43 16.87 -6.83
CA ILE A 24 -1.21 17.68 -6.60
C ILE A 24 -0.35 17.69 -7.86
N GLN A 25 -0.17 18.87 -8.47
CA GLN A 25 0.63 19.05 -9.69
C GLN A 25 2.06 19.55 -9.40
N ASP A 26 2.26 20.21 -8.26
CA ASP A 26 3.58 20.72 -7.86
C ASP A 26 4.38 19.62 -7.16
N GLU A 27 5.58 19.33 -7.67
CA GLU A 27 6.45 18.27 -7.17
C GLU A 27 6.84 18.50 -5.70
N ARG A 28 7.15 19.74 -5.30
CA ARG A 28 7.58 20.04 -3.92
C ARG A 28 6.42 19.86 -2.95
N GLN A 29 5.23 20.31 -3.34
CA GLN A 29 4.00 20.10 -2.58
C GLN A 29 3.69 18.62 -2.42
N PHE A 30 3.89 17.83 -3.48
CA PHE A 30 3.68 16.37 -3.42
C PHE A 30 4.69 15.71 -2.47
N LEU A 31 5.98 16.03 -2.59
CA LEU A 31 7.02 15.48 -1.73
C LEU A 31 6.83 15.86 -0.27
N GLN A 32 6.40 17.09 0.01
CA GLN A 32 6.05 17.52 1.36
C GLN A 32 4.86 16.71 1.90
N TRP A 33 3.79 16.55 1.11
CA TRP A 33 2.64 15.74 1.50
C TRP A 33 3.04 14.31 1.85
N ILE A 34 3.89 13.67 1.04
CA ILE A 34 4.41 12.33 1.31
C ILE A 34 5.19 12.28 2.62
N GLY A 35 6.05 13.26 2.88
CA GLY A 35 6.82 13.35 4.12
C GLY A 35 5.92 13.50 5.36
N ASP A 36 4.90 14.34 5.27
CA ASP A 36 3.95 14.62 6.35
C ASP A 36 3.02 13.42 6.65
N HIS A 37 2.84 12.50 5.69
CA HIS A 37 1.97 11.33 5.79
C HIS A 37 2.75 10.00 5.79
N ALA A 38 4.07 10.04 5.97
CA ALA A 38 4.89 8.83 6.03
C ALA A 38 4.60 8.04 7.32
N THR A 39 4.26 6.76 7.18
CA THR A 39 4.06 5.85 8.31
C THR A 39 5.34 5.09 8.64
N THR A 40 5.44 4.59 9.87
CA THR A 40 6.51 3.66 10.26
C THR A 40 6.50 2.43 9.35
N PHE A 41 7.68 2.06 8.85
CA PHE A 41 7.82 0.88 8.01
C PHE A 41 7.51 -0.41 8.80
N PRO A 42 6.55 -1.23 8.36
CA PRO A 42 6.20 -2.47 9.06
C PRO A 42 7.33 -3.50 9.04
N ASP A 43 7.55 -4.22 10.14
CA ASP A 43 8.60 -5.25 10.20
C ASP A 43 8.33 -6.42 9.22
N ALA A 44 7.06 -6.80 9.04
CA ALA A 44 6.67 -7.84 8.08
C ALA A 44 7.12 -7.53 6.64
N TYR A 45 7.26 -6.24 6.28
CA TYR A 45 7.66 -5.85 4.93
C TYR A 45 9.15 -6.12 4.67
N LYS A 46 9.99 -6.26 5.70
CA LYS A 46 11.38 -6.69 5.53
C LYS A 46 11.41 -8.12 5.00
N THR A 47 10.72 -9.02 5.69
CA THR A 47 10.61 -10.43 5.31
C THR A 47 9.95 -10.62 3.95
N ILE A 48 8.87 -9.88 3.66
CA ILE A 48 8.22 -9.92 2.33
C ILE A 48 9.21 -9.54 1.23
N LYS A 49 10.01 -8.48 1.42
CA LYS A 49 10.99 -8.05 0.41
C LYS A 49 12.10 -9.07 0.22
N GLU A 50 12.61 -9.63 1.31
CA GLU A 50 13.65 -10.67 1.27
C GLU A 50 13.15 -11.93 0.55
N ALA A 51 11.92 -12.38 0.85
CA ALA A 51 11.28 -13.50 0.17
C ALA A 51 11.05 -13.22 -1.32
N ASN A 52 10.53 -12.04 -1.68
CA ASN A 52 10.32 -11.64 -3.08
C ASN A 52 11.61 -11.54 -3.89
N LEU A 53 12.75 -11.26 -3.22
CA LEU A 53 14.08 -11.25 -3.83
C LEU A 53 14.73 -12.64 -3.87
N GLY A 54 14.10 -13.66 -3.30
CA GLY A 54 14.66 -15.01 -3.17
C GLY A 54 15.81 -15.11 -2.17
N LEU A 55 15.91 -14.17 -1.22
CA LEU A 55 16.96 -14.15 -0.19
C LEU A 55 16.60 -14.99 1.03
N VAL A 56 15.31 -15.22 1.27
CA VAL A 56 14.77 -16.02 2.37
C VAL A 56 13.65 -16.89 1.84
N ASP A 57 13.68 -18.17 2.18
CA ASP A 57 12.52 -19.06 2.01
C ASP A 57 11.58 -18.92 3.21
N VAL A 58 10.29 -18.76 2.94
CA VAL A 58 9.23 -18.72 3.97
C VAL A 58 8.37 -19.97 3.85
N SER A 59 7.82 -20.43 4.97
CA SER A 59 6.88 -21.56 4.94
C SER A 59 5.54 -21.12 4.30
N ASP A 60 4.77 -22.08 3.77
CA ASP A 60 3.44 -21.78 3.21
C ASP A 60 2.52 -21.09 4.23
N LEU A 61 2.62 -21.48 5.51
CA LEU A 61 1.84 -20.86 6.60
C LEU A 61 2.29 -19.41 6.85
N ASP A 62 3.59 -19.14 6.86
CA ASP A 62 4.10 -17.79 7.03
C ASP A 62 3.78 -16.92 5.82
N ALA A 63 3.81 -17.48 4.61
CA ALA A 63 3.40 -16.79 3.39
C ALA A 63 1.93 -16.34 3.48
N GLU A 64 1.02 -17.22 3.91
CA GLU A 64 -0.40 -16.87 4.09
C GLU A 64 -0.59 -15.72 5.11
N LEU A 65 0.19 -15.72 6.20
CA LEU A 65 0.16 -14.63 7.19
C LEU A 65 0.69 -13.31 6.63
N LEU A 66 1.77 -13.36 5.85
CA LEU A 66 2.37 -12.18 5.22
C LEU A 66 1.47 -11.60 4.11
N GLU A 67 0.73 -12.44 3.37
CA GLU A 67 -0.19 -12.03 2.31
C GLU A 67 -1.53 -11.48 2.84
N SER A 68 -2.06 -12.10 3.90
CA SER A 68 -3.35 -11.73 4.50
C SER A 68 -3.24 -10.58 5.51
N GLY A 69 -2.03 -10.29 5.99
CA GLY A 69 -1.76 -9.23 6.94
C GLY A 69 -2.31 -7.87 6.48
N PRO A 70 -2.69 -6.98 7.41
CA PRO A 70 -3.16 -5.65 7.04
C PRO A 70 -2.06 -4.97 6.21
N ASN A 71 -2.43 -4.37 5.06
CA ASN A 71 -1.55 -3.46 4.36
C ASN A 71 -1.37 -2.21 5.26
N GLN A 72 -0.48 -2.30 6.24
CA GLN A 72 -0.38 -1.35 7.35
C GLN A 72 -0.02 0.07 6.86
N CYS A 73 0.63 0.17 5.69
CA CYS A 73 0.92 1.43 5.03
C CYS A 73 -0.30 2.09 4.37
N ALA A 74 -1.43 1.38 4.25
CA ALA A 74 -2.67 1.88 3.63
C ALA A 74 -3.77 2.25 4.65
N VAL A 75 -3.46 2.24 5.95
CA VAL A 75 -4.42 2.51 7.05
C VAL A 75 -4.32 3.96 7.58
N GLY A 76 -3.49 4.81 6.96
CA GLY A 76 -3.34 6.23 7.29
C GLY A 76 -4.44 7.12 6.73
#